data_AF-A0A2S9FAQ8-F1
#
_entry.id   AF-A0A2S9FAQ8-F1
#
_cell.length_a   1.000
_cell.length_b   1.000
_cell.length_c   1.000
_cell.angle_alpha   90.00
_cell.angle_beta   90.00
_cell.angle_gamma   90.00
#
_symmetry.space_group_name_H-M   'P 1'
#
loop_
_entity.id
_entity.type
_entity.pdbx_description
1 polymer ?
#
loop_
_entity_poly.entity_id
_entity_poly.type
_entity_poly.pdbx_seq_one_letter_code
_entity_poly.pdbx_strand_id
1 'polypeptide(L)'
;EEVVGEIYDEADKDVRSVRVLPDGSRILPGTFPIHDLVDVGIDASDFPRGDYATVAGLVLWILGRIPTEPGDHVYVPGYRCEVTAVAGHTVVEVRMSPQKR
;
A
#
# COMPACT_ATOMS: atom_id res chain seq x y z
N GLU A 1 28.23 30.55 -6.92
CA GLU A 1 28.07 29.55 -7.99
C GLU A 1 28.55 28.20 -7.46
N GLU A 2 27.94 27.13 -7.96
CA GLU A 2 27.81 25.75 -7.43
C GLU A 2 26.97 25.56 -6.16
N VAL A 3 25.73 25.05 -6.26
CA VAL A 3 25.25 23.63 -6.26
C VAL A 3 24.89 23.25 -4.80
N VAL A 4 23.68 22.84 -4.42
CA VAL A 4 23.00 21.55 -4.69
C VAL A 4 21.49 21.78 -4.49
N GLY A 5 20.68 21.46 -5.51
CA GLY A 5 19.25 21.25 -5.30
C GLY A 5 19.06 19.96 -4.50
N GLU A 6 18.30 20.02 -3.40
CA GLU A 6 17.93 18.84 -2.65
C GLU A 6 17.23 17.86 -3.60
N ILE A 7 17.95 16.80 -3.98
CA ILE A 7 17.42 15.74 -4.82
C ILE A 7 16.56 14.90 -3.89
N TYR A 8 15.29 15.30 -3.74
CA TYR A 8 14.29 14.43 -3.14
C TYR A 8 14.15 13.23 -4.07
N ASP A 9 14.69 12.10 -3.65
CA ASP A 9 14.44 10.82 -4.31
C ASP A 9 12.92 10.58 -4.32
N GLU A 10 12.38 10.01 -5.39
CA GLU A 10 10.93 9.87 -5.57
C GLU A 10 10.32 8.96 -4.49
N ALA A 11 11.10 8.01 -3.97
CA ALA A 11 10.75 7.16 -2.83
C ALA A 11 10.38 7.97 -1.56
N ASP A 12 11.05 9.10 -1.35
CA ASP A 12 10.85 9.97 -0.18
C ASP A 12 9.48 10.68 -0.23
N LYS A 13 8.92 10.86 -1.43
CA LYS A 13 7.57 11.43 -1.62
C LYS A 13 6.49 10.39 -1.35
N ASP A 14 6.73 9.13 -1.72
CA ASP A 14 5.76 8.05 -1.53
C ASP A 14 5.58 7.74 -0.03
N VAL A 15 6.66 7.68 0.77
CA VAL A 15 6.55 7.51 2.23
C VAL A 15 5.81 8.67 2.89
N ARG A 16 6.02 9.92 2.44
CA ARG A 16 5.31 11.11 2.98
C ARG A 16 3.79 11.07 2.74
N SER A 17 3.34 10.32 1.74
CA SER A 17 1.91 10.15 1.44
C SER A 17 1.22 9.10 2.33
N VAL A 18 2.00 8.32 3.09
CA VAL A 18 1.49 7.30 4.00
C VAL A 18 0.98 7.92 5.29
N ARG A 19 -0.26 7.57 5.69
CA ARG A 19 -0.83 8.02 6.95
C ARG A 19 -0.85 6.88 7.96
N VAL A 20 -0.18 7.10 9.08
CA VAL A 20 -0.20 6.20 10.24
C VAL A 20 -1.38 6.55 11.13
N LEU A 21 -2.23 5.56 11.45
CA LEU A 21 -3.40 5.75 12.30
C LEU A 21 -3.14 5.23 13.74
N PRO A 22 -3.81 5.80 14.77
CA PRO A 22 -3.59 5.41 16.17
C PRO A 22 -3.94 3.95 16.50
N ASP A 23 -4.79 3.32 15.69
CA ASP A 23 -5.18 1.91 15.84
C ASP A 23 -4.13 0.93 15.24
N GLY A 24 -3.00 1.46 14.77
CA GLY A 24 -1.94 0.68 14.14
C GLY A 24 -2.14 0.46 12.64
N SER A 25 -3.24 0.94 12.03
CA SER A 25 -3.42 0.86 10.59
C SER A 25 -2.60 1.90 9.82
N ARG A 26 -2.38 1.63 8.52
CA ARG A 26 -1.70 2.50 7.57
C ARG A 26 -2.63 2.75 6.39
N ILE A 27 -2.73 4.00 5.94
CA ILE A 27 -3.36 4.36 4.67
C ILE A 27 -2.23 4.62 3.68
N LEU A 28 -2.24 3.88 2.57
CA LEU A 28 -1.18 3.81 1.57
C LEU A 28 -1.76 4.16 0.19
N PRO A 29 -1.00 4.87 -0.66
CA PRO A 29 -1.31 4.90 -2.08
C PRO A 29 -1.35 3.49 -2.66
N GLY A 30 -2.24 3.25 -3.63
CA GLY A 30 -2.25 1.99 -4.36
C GLY A 30 -0.95 1.72 -5.12
N THR A 31 -0.22 2.77 -5.50
CA THR A 31 1.08 2.69 -6.17
C THR A 31 2.24 2.37 -5.23
N PHE A 32 2.02 2.39 -3.92
CA PHE A 32 3.10 2.20 -2.94
C PHE A 32 3.82 0.86 -3.17
N PRO A 33 5.16 0.82 -3.31
CA PRO A 33 5.88 -0.41 -3.61
C PRO A 33 5.84 -1.42 -2.46
N ILE A 34 5.70 -2.71 -2.78
CA ILE A 34 5.68 -3.77 -1.75
C ILE A 34 7.02 -3.87 -1.02
N HIS A 35 8.14 -3.64 -1.70
CA HIS A 35 9.46 -3.73 -1.10
C HIS A 35 9.73 -2.62 -0.07
N ASP A 36 9.03 -1.48 -0.17
CA ASP A 36 9.15 -0.34 0.74
C ASP A 36 8.16 -0.42 1.91
N LEU A 37 7.31 -1.46 1.99
CA LEU A 37 6.36 -1.63 3.11
C LEU A 37 7.07 -1.72 4.46
N VAL A 38 8.31 -2.22 4.47
CA VAL A 38 9.14 -2.30 5.67
C VAL A 38 9.39 -0.92 6.29
N ASP A 39 9.52 0.13 5.46
CA ASP A 39 9.81 1.50 5.90
C ASP A 39 8.64 2.12 6.66
N VAL A 40 7.42 1.62 6.44
CA VAL A 40 6.20 2.05 7.13
C VAL A 40 5.75 1.06 8.23
N GLY A 41 6.60 0.09 8.54
CA GLY A 41 6.41 -0.89 9.61
C GLY A 41 5.51 -2.08 9.24
N ILE A 42 5.42 -2.40 7.94
CA ILE A 42 4.67 -3.56 7.44
C ILE A 42 5.67 -4.58 6.90
N ASP A 43 5.79 -5.72 7.60
CA ASP A 43 6.59 -6.85 7.12
C ASP A 43 5.80 -7.64 6.06
N ALA A 44 6.31 -7.62 4.83
CA ALA A 44 5.75 -8.33 3.68
C ALA A 44 6.47 -9.65 3.36
N SER A 45 7.41 -10.10 4.20
CA SER A 45 8.22 -11.31 3.94
C SER A 45 7.40 -12.60 3.79
N ASP A 46 6.27 -12.68 4.50
CA ASP A 46 5.33 -13.81 4.45
C ASP A 46 4.20 -13.62 3.42
N PHE A 47 4.15 -12.51 2.68
CA PHE A 47 3.07 -12.27 1.73
C PHE A 47 3.07 -13.31 0.60
N PRO A 48 1.89 -13.64 0.03
CA PRO A 48 1.79 -14.68 -0.98
C PRO A 48 2.63 -14.32 -2.21
N ARG A 49 3.54 -15.19 -2.64
CA ARG A 49 4.32 -14.93 -3.86
C ARG A 49 3.40 -14.80 -5.07
N GLY A 50 3.58 -13.74 -5.85
CA GLY A 50 2.77 -13.46 -7.02
C GLY A 50 3.41 -12.40 -7.92
N ASP A 51 2.76 -12.14 -9.06
CA ASP A 51 3.18 -11.11 -10.01
C ASP A 51 2.54 -9.77 -9.64
N TYR A 52 3.12 -9.12 -8.64
CA TYR A 52 2.71 -7.79 -8.19
C TYR A 52 3.92 -7.04 -7.62
N ALA A 53 3.93 -5.72 -7.79
CA ALA A 53 5.01 -4.86 -7.29
C ALA A 53 4.51 -3.77 -6.32
N THR A 54 3.20 -3.50 -6.30
CA THR A 54 2.57 -2.43 -5.51
C THR A 54 1.45 -2.97 -4.63
N VAL A 55 1.01 -2.17 -3.66
CA VAL A 55 -0.13 -2.50 -2.78
C VAL A 55 -1.41 -2.73 -3.57
N ALA A 56 -1.72 -1.90 -4.57
CA ALA A 56 -2.86 -2.14 -5.46
C ALA A 56 -2.69 -3.44 -6.25
N GLY A 57 -1.49 -3.72 -6.77
CA GLY A 57 -1.20 -4.96 -7.49
C GLY A 57 -1.45 -6.20 -6.62
N LEU A 58 -0.98 -6.19 -5.37
CA LEU A 58 -1.24 -7.24 -4.39
C LEU A 58 -2.73 -7.44 -4.15
N VAL A 59 -3.49 -6.35 -3.92
CA VAL A 59 -4.93 -6.41 -3.70
C VAL A 59 -5.66 -6.99 -4.90
N LEU A 60 -5.36 -6.51 -6.11
CA LEU A 60 -5.97 -6.97 -7.35
C LEU A 60 -5.65 -8.44 -7.65
N TRP A 61 -4.40 -8.85 -7.39
CA TRP A 61 -3.96 -10.24 -7.59
C TRP A 61 -4.72 -11.20 -6.69
N ILE A 62 -4.92 -10.86 -5.41
CA ILE A 62 -5.70 -11.69 -4.48
C ILE A 62 -7.20 -11.63 -4.79
N LEU A 63 -7.72 -10.44 -5.12
CA LEU A 63 -9.16 -10.25 -5.36
C LEU A 63 -9.63 -10.89 -6.68
N GLY A 64 -8.73 -11.03 -7.66
CA GLY A 64 -9.03 -11.65 -8.97
C GLY A 64 -9.95 -10.83 -9.86
N ARG A 65 -10.26 -9.58 -9.47
CA ARG A 65 -11.05 -8.61 -10.24
C ARG A 65 -10.68 -7.19 -9.86
N ILE A 66 -11.11 -6.23 -10.66
CA ILE A 66 -10.96 -4.80 -10.38
C ILE A 66 -12.15 -4.34 -9.52
N PRO A 67 -11.93 -3.74 -8.33
CA PRO A 67 -12.96 -3.05 -7.57
C PRO A 67 -13.54 -1.87 -8.35
N THR A 68 -14.86 -1.72 -8.33
CA THR A 68 -15.54 -0.53 -8.90
C THR A 68 -15.85 0.53 -7.85
N GLU A 69 -15.81 0.16 -6.57
CA GLU A 69 -16.09 1.03 -5.43
C GLU A 69 -15.26 0.64 -4.19
N PRO A 70 -15.10 1.53 -3.19
CA PRO A 70 -14.45 1.19 -1.92
C PRO A 70 -15.19 0.11 -1.12
N GLY A 71 -14.45 -0.56 -0.23
CA GLY A 71 -14.98 -1.54 0.74
C GLY A 71 -14.57 -2.98 0.48
N ASP A 72 -14.15 -3.30 -0.75
CA ASP A 72 -13.50 -4.57 -1.05
C ASP A 72 -12.25 -4.74 -0.19
N HIS A 73 -12.04 -5.96 0.31
CA HIS A 73 -10.87 -6.24 1.12
C HIS A 73 -10.34 -7.65 0.88
N VAL A 74 -9.04 -7.79 1.09
CA VAL A 74 -8.32 -9.06 1.04
C VAL A 74 -7.52 -9.23 2.33
N TYR A 75 -7.07 -10.46 2.58
CA TYR A 75 -6.25 -10.78 3.73
C TYR A 75 -4.88 -11.26 3.27
N VAL A 76 -3.85 -10.75 3.93
CA VAL A 76 -2.47 -11.22 3.84
C VAL A 76 -1.97 -11.52 5.25
N PRO A 77 -0.89 -12.29 5.44
CA PRO A 77 -0.40 -12.60 6.77
C PRO A 77 -0.21 -11.36 7.63
N GLY A 78 -0.93 -11.31 8.76
CA GLY A 78 -0.86 -10.22 9.73
C GLY A 78 -1.71 -8.99 9.40
N TYR A 79 -2.28 -8.86 8.20
CA TYR A 79 -2.99 -7.65 7.79
C TYR A 79 -4.29 -7.91 7.00
N ARG A 80 -5.28 -7.06 7.25
CA ARG A 80 -6.45 -6.87 6.37
C ARG A 80 -6.18 -5.66 5.49
N CYS A 81 -6.26 -5.82 4.18
CA CYS A 81 -6.08 -4.77 3.19
C CYS A 81 -7.44 -4.38 2.63
N GLU A 82 -7.91 -3.16 2.90
CA GLU A 82 -9.20 -2.63 2.45
C GLU A 82 -9.01 -1.54 1.41
N VAL A 83 -9.70 -1.65 0.28
CA VAL A 83 -9.77 -0.60 -0.73
C VAL A 83 -10.60 0.54 -0.19
N THR A 84 -9.99 1.71 -0.05
CA THR A 84 -10.63 2.91 0.53
C THR A 84 -10.94 3.97 -0.52
N ALA A 85 -10.23 3.95 -1.65
CA ALA A 85 -10.56 4.76 -2.81
C ALA A 85 -10.22 4.05 -4.13
N VAL A 86 -11.10 4.25 -5.13
CA VAL A 86 -10.95 3.80 -6.51
C VAL A 86 -11.11 5.01 -7.43
N ALA A 87 -10.23 5.14 -8.43
CA ALA A 87 -10.35 6.12 -9.50
C ALA A 87 -10.51 5.37 -10.84
N GLY A 88 -11.73 5.33 -11.38
CA GLY A 88 -12.04 4.53 -12.56
C GLY A 88 -11.84 3.04 -12.30
N HIS A 89 -10.81 2.45 -12.92
CA HIS A 89 -10.43 1.04 -12.76
C HIS A 89 -9.14 0.85 -11.93
N THR A 90 -8.71 1.89 -11.21
CA THR A 90 -7.46 1.89 -10.45
C THR A 90 -7.77 2.00 -8.97
N VAL A 91 -7.27 1.05 -8.19
CA VAL A 91 -7.21 1.17 -6.72
C VAL A 91 -6.16 2.23 -6.39
N VAL A 92 -6.58 3.35 -5.83
CA VAL A 92 -5.69 4.50 -5.55
C VAL A 92 -5.35 4.65 -4.07
N GLU A 93 -6.16 4.09 -3.17
CA GLU A 93 -5.89 4.11 -1.73
C GLU A 93 -6.28 2.79 -1.07
N VAL A 94 -5.39 2.26 -0.24
CA VAL A 94 -5.59 1.03 0.51
C VAL A 94 -5.27 1.28 1.99
N ARG A 95 -6.17 0.83 2.87
CA ARG A 95 -5.93 0.77 4.30
C ARG A 95 -5.46 -0.63 4.68
N MET A 96 -4.25 -0.73 5.23
CA MET A 96 -3.74 -1.96 5.83
C MET A 96 -3.89 -1.87 7.35
N SER A 97 -4.69 -2.77 7.92
CA SER A 97 -4.93 -2.84 9.37
C SER A 97 -4.37 -4.16 9.93
N PRO A 98 -3.62 -4.13 11.04
CA PRO A 98 -3.19 -5.34 11.73
C PRO A 98 -4.38 -6.24 12.07
N GLN A 99 -4.27 -7.53 11.83
CA GLN A 99 -5.26 -8.49 12.31
C GLN A 99 -5.10 -8.64 13.82
N LYS A 100 -6.17 -8.35 14.58
CA LYS A 100 -6.21 -8.72 15.99
C LYS A 100 -6.16 -10.25 16.07
N ARG A 101 -5.11 -10.77 16.71
CA ARG A 101 -5.01 -12.20 17.06
C ARG A 101 -6.09 -12.58 18.07
#